data_AF-A0A3D4B372-F1
#
_entry.id   AF-A0A3D4B372-F1
#
_cell.length_a   1.000
_cell.length_b   1.000
_cell.length_c   1.000
_cell.angle_alpha   90.00
_cell.angle_beta   90.00
_cell.angle_gamma   90.00
#
_symmetry.space_group_name_H-M   'P 1'
#
loop_
_entity.id
_entity.type
_entity.pdbx_description
1 polymer ?
#
loop_
_entity_poly.entity_id
_entity_poly.type
_entity_poly.pdbx_seq_one_letter_code
_entity_poly.pdbx_strand_id
1 'polypeptide(L)'
;MELEPEYEDPWVLQSRDTVRYVENGGDHRGDVKQAAYTVEITMALFQSARNHEIVRMPLGEQGYPVDLMFEEGKLPVEEAGAYDIRAFLAMEPEDRQRYNEMRHEGMRHKDIADAMKSRSGGPR
;
A
#
# COMPACT_ATOMS: atom_id res chain seq x y z
N MET A 1 39.62 13.27 1.31
CA MET A 1 39.44 12.02 0.53
C MET A 1 37.96 11.69 0.65
N GLU A 2 37.16 12.12 -0.32
CA GLU A 2 35.75 11.72 -0.40
C GLU A 2 35.71 10.23 -0.70
N LEU A 3 35.11 9.45 0.20
CA LEU A 3 34.76 8.06 -0.07
C LEU A 3 33.43 8.12 -0.81
N GLU A 4 33.48 8.02 -2.13
CA GLU A 4 32.29 7.67 -2.92
C GLU A 4 31.88 6.26 -2.50
N PRO A 5 30.68 6.07 -1.91
CA PRO A 5 30.25 4.74 -1.51
C PRO A 5 30.09 3.87 -2.77
N GLU A 6 30.63 2.66 -2.72
CA GLU A 6 30.42 1.66 -3.75
C GLU A 6 28.91 1.35 -3.81
N TYR A 7 28.24 1.85 -4.86
CA TYR A 7 26.81 1.65 -5.03
C TYR A 7 26.56 0.27 -5.60
N GLU A 8 26.19 -0.67 -4.73
CA GLU A 8 25.62 -1.95 -5.14
C GLU A 8 24.10 -1.83 -5.29
N ASP A 9 23.58 -2.43 -6.36
CA ASP A 9 22.14 -2.45 -6.64
C ASP A 9 21.37 -3.13 -5.47
N PRO A 10 20.40 -2.44 -4.84
CA PRO A 10 19.70 -2.95 -3.67
C PRO A 10 18.89 -4.23 -3.95
N TRP A 11 18.42 -4.43 -5.18
CA TRP A 11 17.70 -5.63 -5.60
C TRP A 11 18.63 -6.83 -5.74
N VAL A 12 19.84 -6.60 -6.26
CA VAL A 12 20.89 -7.62 -6.31
C VAL A 12 21.30 -8.04 -4.89
N LEU A 13 21.49 -7.06 -4.00
CA LEU A 13 21.78 -7.31 -2.58
C LEU A 13 20.66 -8.11 -1.91
N GLN A 14 19.41 -7.71 -2.09
CA GLN A 14 18.25 -8.44 -1.57
C GLN A 14 18.18 -9.88 -2.08
N SER A 15 18.45 -10.10 -3.37
CA SER A 15 18.40 -11.44 -3.98
C SER A 15 19.48 -12.34 -3.39
N ARG A 16 20.72 -11.84 -3.27
CA ARG A 16 21.84 -12.57 -2.66
C ARG A 16 21.59 -12.88 -1.19
N ASP A 17 21.09 -11.91 -0.44
CA ASP A 17 20.72 -12.05 0.98
C ASP A 17 19.68 -13.16 1.17
N THR A 18 18.65 -13.17 0.31
CA THR A 18 17.59 -14.18 0.33
C THR A 18 18.14 -15.58 0.01
N VAL A 19 18.98 -15.72 -1.03
CA VAL A 19 19.62 -17.01 -1.36
C VAL A 19 20.46 -17.51 -0.19
N ARG A 20 21.28 -16.64 0.41
CA ARG A 20 22.11 -16.97 1.57
C ARG A 20 21.26 -17.48 2.74
N TYR A 21 20.14 -16.83 3.02
CA TYR A 21 19.21 -17.25 4.07
C TYR A 21 18.57 -18.61 3.77
N VAL A 22 18.14 -18.86 2.54
CA VAL A 22 17.56 -20.16 2.16
C VAL A 22 18.59 -21.29 2.27
N GLU A 23 19.84 -21.04 1.86
CA GLU A 23 20.89 -22.06 1.86
C GLU A 23 21.48 -22.34 3.25
N ASN A 24 21.62 -21.30 4.08
CA ASN A 24 22.40 -21.38 5.33
C ASN A 24 21.55 -21.14 6.60
N GLY A 25 20.29 -20.74 6.45
CA GLY A 25 19.42 -20.37 7.56
C GLY A 25 19.91 -19.13 8.32
N GLY A 26 19.61 -19.07 9.62
CA GLY A 26 19.97 -17.96 10.51
C GLY A 26 18.91 -16.87 10.60
N ASP A 27 19.29 -15.72 11.16
CA ASP A 27 18.40 -14.56 11.23
C ASP A 27 18.31 -13.85 9.87
N HIS A 28 17.10 -13.49 9.46
CA HIS A 28 16.86 -12.78 8.21
C HIS A 28 15.73 -11.77 8.38
N ARG A 29 15.83 -10.63 7.69
CA ARG A 29 14.81 -9.56 7.77
C ARG A 29 13.43 -10.00 7.27
N GLY A 30 13.39 -11.04 6.43
CA GLY A 30 12.17 -11.68 5.95
C GLY A 30 11.72 -12.88 6.77
N ASP A 31 12.29 -13.12 7.96
CA ASP A 31 11.83 -14.18 8.87
C ASP A 31 10.40 -13.90 9.37
N VAL A 32 9.62 -14.96 9.62
CA VAL A 32 8.23 -14.90 10.08
C VAL A 32 8.08 -14.10 11.37
N LYS A 33 9.08 -14.13 12.26
CA LYS A 33 9.08 -13.34 13.50
C LYS A 33 9.09 -11.84 13.20
N GLN A 34 9.90 -11.41 12.22
CA GLN A 34 9.95 -10.01 11.79
C GLN A 34 8.63 -9.60 11.13
N ALA A 35 8.02 -10.49 10.33
CA ALA A 35 6.69 -10.26 9.78
C ALA A 35 5.63 -10.08 10.87
N ALA A 36 5.63 -10.93 11.90
CA ALA A 36 4.69 -10.83 13.02
C ALA A 36 4.84 -9.50 13.77
N TYR A 37 6.07 -9.09 14.10
CA TYR A 37 6.33 -7.80 14.74
C TYR A 37 5.92 -6.62 13.86
N THR A 38 6.17 -6.70 12.56
CA THR A 38 5.79 -5.64 11.61
C THR A 38 4.28 -5.45 11.60
N VAL A 39 3.52 -6.55 11.49
CA VAL A 39 2.06 -6.51 11.50
C VAL A 39 1.54 -5.95 12.82
N GLU A 40 2.07 -6.39 13.96
CA GLU A 40 1.64 -5.92 15.27
C GLU A 40 1.90 -4.42 15.46
N ILE A 41 3.06 -3.92 15.02
CA ILE A 41 3.40 -2.48 15.03
C ILE A 41 2.44 -1.71 14.12
N THR A 42 2.16 -2.20 12.91
CA THR A 42 1.20 -1.57 12.00
C THR A 42 -0.21 -1.50 12.62
N MET A 43 -0.67 -2.59 13.24
CA MET A 43 -1.94 -2.60 13.96
C MET A 43 -1.94 -1.61 15.13
N ALA A 44 -0.85 -1.54 15.92
CA ALA A 44 -0.73 -0.57 17.00
C ALA A 44 -0.80 0.89 16.51
N LEU A 45 -0.21 1.20 15.36
CA LEU A 45 -0.31 2.53 14.74
C LEU A 45 -1.76 2.85 14.34
N PHE A 46 -2.47 1.92 13.69
CA PHE A 46 -3.87 2.12 13.35
C PHE A 46 -4.77 2.21 14.59
N GLN A 47 -4.51 1.42 15.63
CA GLN A 47 -5.23 1.49 16.90
C GLN A 47 -5.00 2.83 17.60
N SER A 48 -3.78 3.36 17.56
CA SER A 48 -3.46 4.69 18.07
C SER A 48 -4.21 5.78 17.29
N ALA A 49 -4.27 5.67 15.96
CA ALA A 49 -5.06 6.58 15.13
C ALA A 49 -6.58 6.48 15.41
N ARG A 50 -7.10 5.28 15.68
CA ARG A 50 -8.51 5.05 16.03
C ARG A 50 -8.89 5.68 17.38
N ASN A 51 -8.03 5.59 18.38
CA ASN A 51 -8.34 5.98 19.77
C ASN A 51 -7.71 7.31 20.20
N HIS A 52 -6.78 7.86 19.43
CA HIS A 52 -5.96 9.03 19.78
C HIS A 52 -5.19 8.85 21.09
N GLU A 53 -4.64 7.65 21.30
CA GLU A 53 -3.92 7.29 22.54
C GLU A 53 -2.61 6.55 22.26
N ILE A 54 -1.75 6.46 23.29
CA ILE A 54 -0.54 5.64 23.25
C ILE A 54 -0.92 4.17 23.41
N VAL A 55 -0.61 3.37 22.39
CA VAL A 55 -0.79 1.91 22.42
C VAL A 55 0.48 1.26 23.00
N ARG A 56 0.30 0.35 23.96
CA ARG A 56 1.38 -0.43 24.57
C ARG A 56 1.35 -1.86 24.04
N MET A 57 2.53 -2.41 23.80
CA MET A 57 2.71 -3.77 23.30
C MET A 57 2.85 -4.77 24.46
N PRO A 58 2.39 -6.03 24.31
CA PRO A 58 1.72 -6.58 23.12
C PRO A 58 0.31 -6.00 22.93
N LEU A 59 -0.18 -5.99 21.69
CA LEU A 59 -1.46 -5.39 21.34
C LEU A 59 -2.61 -6.16 22.02
N GLY A 60 -3.43 -5.43 22.80
CA GLY A 60 -4.60 -6.02 23.46
C GLY A 60 -5.79 -6.21 22.52
N GLU A 61 -6.00 -5.28 21.58
CA GLU A 61 -7.05 -5.35 20.58
C GLU A 61 -6.79 -6.51 19.60
N GLN A 62 -7.81 -7.32 19.36
CA GLN A 62 -7.74 -8.52 18.50
C GLN A 62 -8.40 -8.28 17.13
N GLY A 63 -9.30 -7.29 17.03
CA GLY A 63 -9.87 -6.89 15.75
C GLY A 63 -8.88 -6.07 14.90
N TYR A 64 -9.09 -6.05 13.58
CA TYR A 64 -8.29 -5.20 12.71
C TYR A 64 -8.70 -3.73 12.91
N PRO A 65 -7.81 -2.82 13.37
CA PRO A 65 -8.24 -1.50 13.82
C PRO A 65 -8.89 -0.65 12.73
N VAL A 66 -8.50 -0.83 11.46
CA VAL A 66 -9.11 -0.10 10.34
C VAL A 66 -10.55 -0.55 10.09
N ASP A 67 -10.84 -1.85 10.18
CA ASP A 67 -12.22 -2.36 10.09
C ASP A 67 -13.09 -1.79 11.20
N LEU A 68 -12.56 -1.76 12.42
CA LEU A 68 -13.25 -1.19 13.58
C LEU A 68 -13.51 0.32 13.40
N MET A 69 -12.59 1.07 12.77
CA MET A 69 -12.83 2.48 12.43
C MET A 69 -13.97 2.66 11.42
N PHE A 70 -14.16 1.74 10.48
CA PHE A 70 -15.32 1.77 9.59
C PHE A 70 -16.62 1.49 10.35
N GLU A 71 -16.64 0.46 11.21
CA GLU A 71 -17.80 0.10 12.03
C GLU A 71 -18.21 1.23 13.00
N GLU A 72 -17.23 1.96 13.54
CA GLU A 72 -17.44 3.12 14.41
C GLU A 72 -17.83 4.40 13.65
N GLY A 73 -17.85 4.36 12.32
CA GLY A 73 -18.13 5.54 11.48
C GLY A 73 -17.04 6.60 11.50
N LYS A 74 -15.81 6.25 11.92
CA LYS A 74 -14.64 7.15 11.94
C LYS A 74 -13.99 7.31 10.56
N LEU A 75 -14.20 6.35 9.67
CA LEU A 75 -13.77 6.39 8.27
C LEU A 75 -15.01 6.37 7.36
N PRO A 76 -15.57 7.55 7.00
CA PRO A 76 -16.73 7.58 6.11
C PRO A 76 -16.34 7.14 4.70
N VAL A 77 -17.18 6.33 4.07
CA VAL A 77 -17.05 5.98 2.65
C VAL A 77 -17.52 7.18 1.83
N GLU A 78 -16.59 7.89 1.19
CA GLU A 78 -16.91 9.02 0.30
C GLU A 78 -17.56 8.57 -1.01
N GLU A 79 -17.15 7.40 -1.52
CA GLU A 79 -17.60 6.82 -2.78
C GLU A 79 -18.09 5.39 -2.57
N ALA A 80 -19.39 5.18 -2.69
CA ALA A 80 -19.98 3.85 -2.55
C ALA A 80 -19.66 2.99 -3.78
N GLY A 81 -19.22 1.75 -3.54
CA GLY A 81 -18.96 0.77 -4.60
C GLY A 81 -17.79 -0.16 -4.25
N ALA A 82 -17.60 -1.19 -5.07
CA ALA A 82 -16.42 -2.03 -4.96
C ALA A 82 -15.19 -1.26 -5.44
N TYR A 83 -14.16 -1.19 -4.59
CA TYR A 83 -12.86 -0.66 -4.99
C TYR A 83 -12.06 -1.74 -5.73
N ASP A 84 -11.69 -1.49 -6.99
CA ASP A 84 -10.82 -2.39 -7.75
C ASP A 84 -9.41 -1.81 -7.85
N ILE A 85 -8.51 -2.37 -7.04
CA ILE A 85 -7.08 -2.03 -7.04
C ILE A 85 -6.39 -2.28 -8.39
N ARG A 86 -7.01 -3.05 -9.29
CA ARG A 86 -6.48 -3.37 -10.62
C ARG A 86 -7.15 -2.58 -11.74
N ALA A 87 -8.03 -1.63 -11.44
CA ALA A 87 -8.71 -0.83 -12.46
C ALA A 87 -7.75 -0.17 -13.46
N PHE A 88 -6.53 0.19 -13.02
CA PHE A 88 -5.49 0.76 -13.87
C PHE A 88 -4.90 -0.22 -14.90
N LEU A 89 -4.97 -1.54 -14.63
CA LEU A 89 -4.49 -2.58 -15.54
C LEU A 89 -5.48 -2.87 -16.68
N ALA A 90 -6.77 -2.58 -16.46
CA ALA A 90 -7.82 -2.80 -17.44
C ALA A 90 -7.91 -1.68 -18.50
N MET A 91 -7.12 -0.61 -18.38
CA MET A 91 -7.11 0.47 -19.36
C MET A 91 -6.33 0.05 -20.61
N GLU A 92 -6.96 0.22 -21.77
CA GLU A 92 -6.29 0.16 -23.08
C GLU A 92 -5.15 1.20 -23.13
N PRO A 93 -4.09 0.98 -23.93
CA PRO A 93 -2.94 1.87 -24.01
C PRO A 93 -3.31 3.34 -24.26
N GLU A 94 -4.31 3.59 -25.10
CA GLU A 94 -4.81 4.92 -25.44
C GLU A 94 -5.52 5.58 -24.26
N ASP A 95 -6.31 4.80 -23.51
CA ASP A 95 -6.98 5.27 -22.30
C ASP A 95 -5.98 5.61 -21.20
N ARG A 96 -4.91 4.82 -21.09
CA ARG A 96 -3.82 5.05 -20.14
C ARG A 96 -3.01 6.30 -20.48
N GLN A 97 -2.68 6.50 -21.75
CA GLN A 97 -1.96 7.70 -22.18
C GLN A 97 -2.75 8.95 -21.82
N ARG A 98 -4.05 8.95 -22.11
CA ARG A 98 -4.94 10.06 -21.82
C ARG A 98 -5.14 10.28 -20.31
N TYR A 99 -5.25 9.20 -19.53
CA TYR A 99 -5.28 9.27 -18.07
C TYR A 99 -4.00 9.95 -17.53
N ASN A 100 -2.83 9.59 -18.06
CA ASN A 100 -1.56 10.18 -17.65
C ASN A 100 -1.47 11.66 -18.03
N GLU A 101 -1.92 12.05 -19.22
CA GLU A 101 -1.99 13.46 -19.65
C GLU A 101 -2.83 14.29 -18.66
N MET A 102 -4.04 13.83 -18.33
CA MET A 102 -4.89 14.53 -17.36
C MET A 102 -4.28 14.55 -15.94
N ARG A 103 -3.55 13.50 -15.53
CA ARG A 103 -2.81 13.51 -14.26
C ARG A 103 -1.67 14.54 -14.28
N HIS A 104 -0.96 14.68 -15.40
CA HIS A 104 0.09 15.69 -15.57
C HIS A 104 -0.46 17.12 -15.55
N GLU A 105 -1.69 17.31 -16.03
CA GLU A 105 -2.44 18.58 -15.93
C GLU A 105 -2.93 18.88 -14.50
N GLY A 106 -2.72 17.97 -13.55
CA GLY A 106 -3.04 18.16 -12.14
C GLY A 106 -4.43 17.70 -11.73
N MET A 107 -5.19 17.05 -12.61
CA MET A 107 -6.51 16.54 -12.27
C MET A 107 -6.44 15.42 -11.23
N ARG A 108 -7.41 15.38 -10.31
CA ARG A 108 -7.52 14.27 -9.36
C ARG A 108 -7.99 13.02 -10.08
N HIS A 109 -7.60 11.85 -9.56
CA HIS A 109 -7.97 10.55 -10.13
C HIS A 109 -9.48 10.43 -10.42
N LYS A 110 -10.33 10.91 -9.49
CA LYS A 110 -11.79 10.92 -9.65
C LYS A 110 -12.25 11.70 -10.88
N ASP A 111 -11.81 12.96 -11.00
CA ASP A 111 -12.21 13.85 -12.11
C ASP A 111 -11.82 13.24 -13.47
N ILE A 112 -10.68 12.56 -13.51
CA ILE A 112 -10.20 11.84 -14.69
C ILE A 112 -11.07 10.62 -14.95
N ALA A 113 -11.38 9.81 -13.94
CA ALA A 113 -12.22 8.63 -14.08
C ALA A 113 -13.63 9.00 -14.60
N ASP A 114 -14.22 10.07 -14.10
CA ASP A 114 -15.52 10.58 -14.56
C ASP A 114 -15.45 11.12 -16.00
N ALA A 115 -14.39 11.88 -16.32
CA ALA A 115 -14.13 12.35 -17.69
C ALA A 115 -13.91 11.18 -18.68
N MET A 116 -13.31 10.08 -18.23
CA MET A 116 -13.10 8.87 -19.03
C MET A 116 -14.40 8.07 -19.23
N LYS A 117 -15.23 7.91 -18.18
CA LYS A 117 -16.54 7.23 -18.23
C LYS A 117 -17.54 7.93 -19.15
N SER A 118 -17.53 9.27 -19.20
CA SER A 118 -18.48 10.04 -20.03
C SER A 118 -18.33 9.81 -21.54
N ARG A 119 -17.22 9.21 -22.00
CA ARG A 119 -16.90 9.05 -23.43
C ARG A 119 -17.11 7.63 -23.96
N SER A 120 -17.19 6.62 -23.10
CA SER A 120 -17.30 5.22 -23.54
C SER A 120 -18.74 4.75 -23.80
N GLY A 121 -19.78 5.55 -23.50
CA GLY A 121 -21.18 5.14 -23.64
C GLY A 121 -21.45 3.88 -22.81
N GLY A 122 -21.79 4.04 -21.53
CA GLY A 122 -21.93 2.90 -20.62
C GLY A 122 -23.01 1.87 -21.04
N PRO A 123 -23.13 0.70 -20.38
CA PRO A 123 -22.21 0.06 -19.43
C PRO A 123 -21.57 -1.23 -20.00
N ARG A 124 -20.49 -1.71 -19.39
CA ARG A 124 -20.17 -3.14 -19.30
C ARG A 124 -20.21 -3.56 -17.84
#